data_AF-A0A3B6NNZ3-F1
#
_entry.id   AF-A0A3B6NNZ3-F1
#
_cell.length_a   1.000
_cell.length_b   1.000
_cell.length_c   1.000
_cell.angle_alpha   90.00
_cell.angle_beta   90.00
_cell.angle_gamma   90.00
#
_symmetry.space_group_name_H-M   'P 1'
#
loop_
_entity.id
_entity.type
_entity.pdbx_description
1 polymer ?
#
loop_
_entity_poly.entity_id
_entity_poly.type
_entity_poly.pdbx_seq_one_letter_code
_entity_poly.pdbx_strand_id
1 'polypeptide(L)'
;MSMHPMSLSLQPFTANSINTYSLRSTSANYDRGFIKLVPIGSSGHWVTNFRPNSASRPETSVGHDCVVGENDGVIIVDHGSRRQESNLMLHDFVSMFKARTCYNIVEPAHMELAEPTIKEAFGKCVQQGASRIIVSPYFLSPGRHWKQDIPSLASEASKEHSSVPYIITAPLGLHELMVDIMNDRTKYCLRHAAGGVDECTVCAGTGKCHFYS
;
A
#
# COMPACT_ATOMS: atom_id res chain seq x y z
N MET A 1 -55.97 -32.18 -19.95
CA MET A 1 -54.57 -32.46 -19.53
C MET A 1 -54.20 -31.41 -18.50
N SER A 2 -54.08 -31.84 -17.24
CA SER A 2 -53.92 -30.97 -16.07
C SER A 2 -52.45 -30.62 -15.87
N MET A 3 -52.11 -29.34 -15.73
CA MET A 3 -50.75 -28.88 -15.41
C MET A 3 -50.54 -28.95 -13.90
N HIS A 4 -49.57 -29.76 -13.46
CA HIS A 4 -49.05 -29.76 -12.10
C HIS A 4 -47.87 -28.78 -11.97
N PRO A 5 -47.79 -27.95 -10.92
CA PRO A 5 -46.58 -27.19 -10.63
C PRO A 5 -45.53 -28.06 -9.93
N MET A 6 -44.28 -27.99 -10.40
CA MET A 6 -43.13 -28.64 -9.75
C MET A 6 -42.70 -27.87 -8.50
N SER A 7 -42.63 -28.59 -7.38
CA SER A 7 -42.07 -28.13 -6.11
C SER A 7 -40.54 -28.22 -6.15
N LEU A 8 -39.86 -27.10 -5.95
CA LEU A 8 -38.41 -27.03 -5.76
C LEU A 8 -38.08 -27.36 -4.29
N SER A 9 -37.47 -28.53 -4.08
CA SER A 9 -36.91 -28.95 -2.79
C SER A 9 -35.58 -28.24 -2.53
N LEU A 10 -35.53 -27.38 -1.51
CA LEU A 10 -34.30 -26.81 -0.96
C LEU A 10 -33.69 -27.81 0.03
N GLN A 11 -32.51 -28.34 -0.28
CA GLN A 11 -31.71 -29.10 0.69
C GLN A 11 -30.76 -28.16 1.46
N PRO A 12 -30.61 -28.32 2.78
CA PRO A 12 -29.69 -27.51 3.57
C PRO A 12 -28.23 -27.90 3.35
N PHE A 13 -27.36 -26.89 3.19
CA PHE A 13 -25.91 -27.03 3.17
C PHE A 13 -25.40 -27.46 4.55
N THR A 14 -24.69 -28.59 4.62
CA THR A 14 -23.94 -29.01 5.80
C THR A 14 -22.58 -28.31 5.85
N ALA A 15 -22.30 -27.66 6.98
CA ALA A 15 -21.00 -27.05 7.27
C ALA A 15 -19.97 -28.15 7.57
N ASN A 16 -18.84 -28.16 6.84
CA ASN A 16 -17.72 -29.03 7.13
C ASN A 16 -16.60 -28.26 7.83
N SER A 17 -15.89 -28.98 8.70
CA SER A 17 -15.04 -28.53 9.81
C SER A 17 -13.83 -27.67 9.42
N ILE A 18 -13.57 -26.67 10.25
CA ILE A 18 -12.40 -25.79 10.23
C ILE A 18 -11.19 -26.58 10.76
N ASN A 19 -10.14 -26.66 9.95
CA ASN A 19 -8.84 -27.21 10.33
C ASN A 19 -8.01 -26.10 11.00
N THR A 20 -7.70 -26.26 12.29
CA THR A 20 -6.95 -25.29 13.09
C THR A 20 -5.45 -25.42 12.85
N TYR A 21 -4.84 -24.43 12.18
CA TYR A 21 -3.39 -24.24 12.18
C TYR A 21 -2.99 -23.23 13.26
N SER A 22 -2.13 -23.69 14.17
CA SER A 22 -1.57 -22.93 15.29
C SER A 22 -0.65 -21.80 14.79
N LEU A 23 -1.10 -20.55 14.89
CA LEU A 23 -0.24 -19.37 14.73
C LEU A 23 0.54 -19.12 16.04
N ARG A 24 1.86 -19.23 15.97
CA ARG A 24 2.76 -18.73 17.03
C ARG A 24 2.71 -17.20 17.00
N SER A 25 2.19 -16.64 18.08
CA SER A 25 2.22 -15.21 18.40
C SER A 25 3.65 -14.72 18.60
N THR A 26 4.11 -13.79 17.77
CA THR A 26 5.18 -12.85 18.09
C THR A 26 4.54 -11.49 18.37
N SER A 27 4.41 -11.16 19.66
CA SER A 27 3.83 -9.91 20.13
C SER A 27 4.80 -8.74 19.88
N ALA A 28 4.54 -7.93 18.85
CA ALA A 28 5.09 -6.58 18.75
C ALA A 28 4.19 -5.65 19.58
N ASN A 29 4.71 -5.14 20.69
CA ASN A 29 4.01 -4.20 21.57
C ASN A 29 3.85 -2.85 20.87
N TYR A 30 2.62 -2.52 20.45
CA TYR A 30 2.24 -1.17 20.06
C TYR A 30 1.62 -0.47 21.27
N ASP A 31 2.38 0.45 21.87
CA ASP A 31 1.97 1.20 23.06
C ASP A 31 0.85 2.20 22.70
N ARG A 32 -0.40 1.76 22.84
CA ARG A 32 -1.59 2.61 22.67
C ARG A 32 -1.78 3.44 23.94
N GLY A 33 -1.23 4.65 23.95
CA GLY A 33 -1.54 5.67 24.95
C GLY A 33 -3.05 5.97 24.98
N PHE A 34 -3.75 5.39 25.94
CA PHE A 34 -5.18 5.59 26.18
C PHE A 34 -5.39 6.91 26.91
N ILE A 35 -6.12 7.86 26.29
CA ILE A 35 -6.65 9.03 26.99
C ILE A 35 -7.71 8.52 27.98
N LYS A 36 -7.40 8.51 29.28
CA LYS A 36 -8.41 8.29 30.32
C LYS A 36 -9.25 9.56 30.50
N LEU A 37 -10.44 9.58 29.91
CA LEU A 37 -11.50 10.50 30.30
C LEU A 37 -12.09 9.99 31.64
N VAL A 38 -12.02 10.81 32.68
CA VAL A 38 -12.63 10.55 34.00
C VAL A 38 -13.93 11.36 34.11
N PRO A 39 -15.03 10.81 34.66
CA PRO A 39 -16.31 11.52 34.75
C PRO A 39 -16.29 12.70 35.73
N ILE A 40 -17.22 13.62 35.46
CA ILE A 40 -17.36 14.97 35.99
C ILE A 40 -17.77 14.96 37.48
N GLY A 41 -16.99 15.67 38.31
CA GLY A 41 -17.38 16.15 39.63
C GLY A 41 -17.42 17.68 39.62
N SER A 42 -18.50 18.26 40.15
CA SER A 42 -18.83 19.69 40.15
C SER A 42 -17.78 20.58 40.83
N SER A 43 -17.08 21.42 40.07
CA SER A 43 -16.72 22.82 40.36
C SER A 43 -15.62 23.28 39.39
N GLY A 44 -15.86 24.41 38.72
CA GLY A 44 -14.97 24.92 37.68
C GLY A 44 -13.67 25.49 38.25
N HIS A 45 -12.54 24.94 37.80
CA HIS A 45 -11.25 25.60 37.63
C HIS A 45 -10.37 24.74 36.72
N TRP A 46 -9.96 25.26 35.56
CA TRP A 46 -8.99 24.60 34.68
C TRP A 46 -7.58 25.00 35.09
N VAL A 47 -6.79 24.05 35.60
CA VAL A 47 -5.33 24.21 35.77
C VAL A 47 -4.66 23.33 34.72
N THR A 48 -4.10 23.93 33.68
CA THR A 48 -3.25 23.23 32.70
C THR A 48 -1.84 23.12 33.25
N ASN A 49 -1.53 22.03 33.95
CA ASN A 49 -0.14 21.70 34.28
C ASN A 49 0.56 21.18 33.00
N PHE A 50 1.04 22.11 32.18
CA PHE A 50 1.99 21.82 31.10
C PHE A 50 3.37 21.65 31.73
N ARG A 51 3.83 20.40 31.90
CA ARG A 51 5.25 20.11 32.08
C ARG A 51 5.81 19.64 30.73
N PRO A 52 6.73 20.37 30.10
CA PRO A 52 7.42 19.87 28.92
C PRO A 52 8.32 18.72 29.38
N ASN A 53 8.01 17.49 28.95
CA ASN A 53 8.90 16.37 29.20
C ASN A 53 10.10 16.48 28.24
N SER A 54 11.20 17.04 28.74
CA SER A 54 12.52 16.91 28.16
C SER A 54 13.01 15.46 28.32
N ALA A 55 12.48 14.57 27.50
CA ALA A 55 13.01 13.22 27.32
C ALA A 55 13.67 13.17 25.95
N SER A 56 15.00 13.27 25.96
CA SER A 56 15.88 12.92 24.86
C SER A 56 15.45 11.58 24.25
N ARG A 57 14.99 11.60 23.00
CA ARG A 57 14.76 10.38 22.22
C ARG A 57 16.07 9.59 22.17
N PRO A 58 16.08 8.30 22.51
CA PRO A 58 17.23 7.47 22.17
C PRO A 58 17.29 7.38 20.65
N GLU A 59 18.46 7.69 20.08
CA GLU A 59 18.81 7.38 18.70
C GLU A 59 18.85 5.86 18.54
N THR A 60 17.69 5.22 18.40
CA THR A 60 17.62 3.85 17.91
C THR A 60 17.73 3.93 16.39
N SER A 61 18.94 3.68 15.88
CA SER A 61 19.15 3.27 14.50
C SER A 61 18.11 2.22 14.14
N VAL A 62 17.15 2.59 13.28
CA VAL A 62 16.25 1.61 12.67
C VAL A 62 17.14 0.77 11.77
N GLY A 63 17.65 -0.33 12.32
CA GLY A 63 18.25 -1.37 11.51
C GLY A 63 17.16 -1.88 10.59
N HIS A 64 17.33 -1.67 9.28
CA HIS A 64 16.51 -2.34 8.28
C HIS A 64 16.78 -3.84 8.37
N ASP A 65 16.02 -4.53 9.22
CA ASP A 65 16.02 -5.99 9.25
C ASP A 65 15.18 -6.47 8.06
N CYS A 66 15.77 -6.39 6.88
CA CYS A 66 15.13 -6.74 5.62
C CYS A 66 15.60 -8.12 5.20
N VAL A 67 14.69 -9.10 5.27
CA VAL A 67 14.89 -10.42 4.64
C VAL A 67 14.63 -10.25 3.14
N VAL A 68 15.55 -9.58 2.45
CA VAL A 68 15.53 -9.35 1.01
C VAL A 68 16.72 -10.10 0.42
N GLY A 69 16.52 -10.85 -0.67
CA GLY A 69 17.64 -11.49 -1.36
C GLY A 69 18.58 -10.42 -1.90
N GLU A 70 19.89 -10.60 -1.78
CA GLU A 70 20.90 -9.58 -2.13
C GLU A 70 20.72 -9.00 -3.55
N ASN A 71 20.16 -9.78 -4.47
CA ASN A 71 19.90 -9.41 -5.87
C ASN A 71 18.42 -9.56 -6.27
N ASP A 72 17.47 -9.31 -5.35
CA ASP A 72 16.07 -9.21 -5.73
C ASP A 72 15.81 -7.91 -6.51
N GLY A 73 15.18 -8.03 -7.69
CA GLY A 73 14.67 -6.91 -8.47
C GLY A 73 13.19 -6.69 -8.22
N VAL A 74 12.76 -5.46 -7.98
CA VAL A 74 11.35 -5.10 -7.81
C VAL A 74 10.87 -4.29 -9.01
N ILE A 75 9.78 -4.72 -9.62
CA ILE A 75 9.08 -3.93 -10.64
C ILE A 75 7.80 -3.39 -10.01
N ILE A 76 7.67 -2.07 -9.90
CA ILE A 76 6.45 -1.43 -9.40
C ILE A 76 5.58 -1.06 -10.59
N VAL A 77 4.39 -1.67 -10.66
CA VAL A 77 3.52 -1.59 -11.84
C VAL A 77 2.26 -0.77 -11.57
N ASP A 78 1.97 0.23 -12.39
CA ASP A 78 0.65 0.86 -12.44
C ASP A 78 -0.03 0.67 -13.83
N HIS A 79 -1.17 1.31 -14.07
CA HIS A 79 -1.86 1.23 -15.37
C HIS A 79 -1.13 1.98 -16.50
N GLY A 80 -0.34 2.99 -16.15
CA GLY A 80 0.06 4.08 -17.02
C GLY A 80 -1.05 5.12 -17.16
N SER A 81 -0.69 6.27 -17.67
CA SER A 81 -1.59 7.39 -17.94
C SER A 81 -1.21 8.06 -19.26
N ARG A 82 -2.20 8.64 -19.94
CA ARG A 82 -1.96 9.53 -21.08
C ARG A 82 -1.33 10.86 -20.66
N ARG A 83 -1.39 11.21 -19.38
CA ARG A 83 -0.77 12.42 -18.82
C ARG A 83 0.62 12.08 -18.33
N GLN A 84 1.63 12.72 -18.91
CA GLN A 84 3.03 12.45 -18.60
C GLN A 84 3.34 12.71 -17.12
N GLU A 85 2.73 13.74 -16.53
CA GLU A 85 2.93 14.08 -15.11
C GLU A 85 2.48 12.94 -14.20
N SER A 86 1.43 12.20 -14.58
CA SER A 86 0.98 11.04 -13.81
C SER A 86 1.98 9.88 -13.86
N ASN A 87 2.62 9.66 -15.01
CA ASN A 87 3.64 8.62 -15.14
C ASN A 87 4.89 8.98 -14.32
N LEU A 88 5.29 10.26 -14.31
CA LEU A 88 6.42 10.75 -13.50
C LEU A 88 6.23 10.50 -12.00
N MET A 89 4.99 10.58 -11.49
CA MET A 89 4.73 10.26 -10.08
C MET A 89 5.10 8.81 -9.71
N LEU A 90 4.98 7.85 -10.64
CA LEU A 90 5.43 6.47 -10.40
C LEU A 90 6.96 6.39 -10.30
N HIS A 91 7.67 7.14 -11.13
CA HIS A 91 9.15 7.24 -11.07
C HIS A 91 9.62 7.83 -9.74
N ASP A 92 8.96 8.89 -9.26
CA ASP A 92 9.24 9.49 -7.96
C ASP A 92 8.97 8.48 -6.84
N PHE A 93 7.86 7.76 -6.91
CA PHE A 93 7.53 6.72 -5.93
C PHE A 93 8.56 5.58 -5.92
N VAL A 94 8.99 5.09 -7.09
CA VAL A 94 10.05 4.08 -7.21
C VAL A 94 11.36 4.57 -6.59
N SER A 95 11.73 5.82 -6.82
CA SER A 95 12.92 6.43 -6.23
C SER A 95 12.82 6.50 -4.71
N MET A 96 11.66 6.90 -4.19
CA MET A 96 11.38 6.89 -2.75
C MET A 96 11.40 5.48 -2.16
N PHE A 97 10.83 4.50 -2.86
CA PHE A 97 10.80 3.10 -2.44
C PHE A 97 12.21 2.54 -2.35
N LYS A 98 13.04 2.74 -3.37
CA LYS A 98 14.45 2.36 -3.38
C LYS A 98 15.23 3.01 -2.25
N ALA A 99 15.02 4.31 -2.00
CA ALA A 99 15.73 5.04 -0.94
C ALA A 99 15.32 4.65 0.50
N ARG A 100 14.14 4.05 0.68
CA ARG A 100 13.57 3.73 2.01
C ARG A 100 13.51 2.23 2.31
N THR A 101 13.95 1.39 1.38
CA THR A 101 13.98 -0.07 1.51
C THR A 101 15.38 -0.61 1.19
N CYS A 102 15.58 -1.91 1.33
CA CYS A 102 16.85 -2.57 1.00
C CYS A 102 16.96 -3.03 -0.46
N TYR A 103 15.95 -2.80 -1.29
CA TYR A 103 15.99 -3.23 -2.68
C TYR A 103 16.89 -2.31 -3.50
N ASN A 104 17.99 -2.86 -4.01
CA ASN A 104 18.94 -2.10 -4.83
C ASN A 104 18.50 -1.99 -6.31
N ILE A 105 17.67 -2.92 -6.77
CA ILE A 105 17.14 -2.96 -8.14
C ILE A 105 15.64 -2.72 -8.07
N VAL A 106 15.19 -1.54 -8.49
CA VAL A 106 13.78 -1.16 -8.48
C VAL A 106 13.47 -0.41 -9.77
N GLU A 107 12.54 -0.92 -10.56
CA GLU A 107 12.13 -0.34 -11.85
C GLU A 107 10.63 0.00 -11.84
N PRO A 108 10.22 1.14 -12.41
CA PRO A 108 8.82 1.39 -12.72
C PRO A 108 8.38 0.56 -13.93
N ALA A 109 7.10 0.25 -14.02
CA ALA A 109 6.48 -0.22 -15.25
C ALA A 109 5.02 0.24 -15.35
N HIS A 110 4.55 0.37 -16.58
CA HIS A 110 3.16 0.67 -16.91
C HIS A 110 2.57 -0.49 -17.71
N MET A 111 1.29 -0.79 -17.47
CA MET A 111 0.64 -1.92 -18.14
C MET A 111 0.29 -1.67 -19.60
N GLU A 112 -0.20 -0.48 -19.96
CA GLU A 112 -0.78 -0.27 -21.30
C GLU A 112 -0.61 1.14 -21.88
N LEU A 113 -0.61 2.21 -21.05
CA LEU A 113 -0.75 3.59 -21.55
C LEU A 113 0.57 4.36 -21.68
N ALA A 114 1.68 3.82 -21.17
CA ALA A 114 2.95 4.51 -21.09
C ALA A 114 4.11 3.51 -21.09
N GLU A 115 5.31 4.04 -21.28
CA GLU A 115 6.57 3.32 -21.13
C GLU A 115 7.27 3.77 -19.85
N PRO A 116 8.04 2.89 -19.17
CA PRO A 116 8.43 1.55 -19.62
C PRO A 116 7.36 0.46 -19.43
N THR A 117 7.25 -0.50 -20.35
CA THR A 117 6.42 -1.69 -20.18
C THR A 117 6.98 -2.64 -19.12
N ILE A 118 6.14 -3.58 -18.65
CA ILE A 118 6.59 -4.68 -17.77
C ILE A 118 7.76 -5.45 -18.40
N LYS A 119 7.74 -5.67 -19.72
CA LYS A 119 8.82 -6.38 -20.42
C LYS A 119 10.14 -5.62 -20.36
N GLU A 120 10.11 -4.32 -20.61
CA GLU A 120 11.30 -3.47 -20.55
C GLU A 120 11.87 -3.39 -19.13
N ALA A 121 11.01 -3.20 -18.13
CA ALA A 121 11.42 -3.18 -16.72
C ALA A 121 12.02 -4.52 -16.29
N PHE A 122 11.43 -5.64 -16.72
CA PHE A 122 11.96 -6.98 -16.46
C PHE A 122 13.36 -7.14 -17.03
N GLY A 123 13.56 -6.78 -18.30
CA GLY A 123 14.88 -6.82 -18.94
C GLY A 123 15.90 -5.94 -18.23
N LYS A 124 15.51 -4.74 -17.78
CA LYS A 124 16.38 -3.85 -16.98
C LYS A 124 16.77 -4.44 -15.63
N CYS A 125 15.85 -5.08 -14.92
CA CYS A 125 16.18 -5.78 -13.67
C CYS A 125 17.21 -6.89 -13.92
N VAL A 126 17.02 -7.70 -14.98
CA VAL A 126 17.96 -8.76 -15.34
C VAL A 126 19.34 -8.20 -15.71
N GLN A 127 19.39 -7.12 -16.49
CA GLN A 127 20.64 -6.43 -16.85
C GLN A 127 21.40 -5.90 -15.64
N GLN A 128 20.69 -5.49 -14.59
CA GLN A 128 21.27 -5.07 -13.32
C GLN A 128 21.70 -6.23 -12.42
N GLY A 129 21.51 -7.49 -12.85
CA GLY A 129 21.94 -8.68 -12.11
C GLY A 129 20.89 -9.28 -11.18
N ALA A 130 19.60 -8.97 -11.38
CA ALA A 130 18.55 -9.55 -10.54
C ALA A 130 18.53 -11.09 -10.63
N SER A 131 18.59 -11.76 -9.48
CA SER A 131 18.48 -13.23 -9.36
C SER A 131 17.04 -13.72 -9.21
N ARG A 132 16.13 -12.80 -8.88
CA ARG A 132 14.67 -13.02 -8.81
C ARG A 132 13.96 -11.70 -9.03
N ILE A 133 12.81 -11.73 -9.70
CA ILE A 133 12.00 -10.54 -9.98
C ILE A 133 10.68 -10.57 -9.21
N ILE A 134 10.34 -9.46 -8.58
CA ILE A 134 9.12 -9.26 -7.78
C ILE A 134 8.28 -8.20 -8.48
N VAL A 135 7.21 -8.63 -9.13
CA VAL A 135 6.26 -7.73 -9.80
C VAL A 135 5.22 -7.28 -8.79
N SER A 136 5.26 -6.01 -8.40
CA SER A 136 4.46 -5.42 -7.33
C SER A 136 3.43 -4.42 -7.90
N PRO A 137 2.13 -4.78 -7.96
CA PRO A 137 1.10 -3.87 -8.46
C PRO A 137 0.82 -2.70 -7.49
N TYR A 138 0.90 -1.47 -7.98
CA TYR A 138 0.59 -0.25 -7.27
C TYR A 138 -0.90 0.12 -7.40
N PHE A 139 -1.77 -0.81 -6.97
CA PHE A 139 -3.24 -0.67 -7.08
C PHE A 139 -3.93 -0.68 -5.71
N LEU A 140 -4.95 0.15 -5.53
CA LEU A 140 -5.73 0.21 -4.30
C LEU A 140 -6.72 -0.96 -4.13
N SER A 141 -7.07 -1.66 -5.21
CA SER A 141 -8.07 -2.73 -5.20
C SER A 141 -7.63 -3.93 -6.03
N PRO A 142 -7.96 -5.16 -5.61
CA PRO A 142 -7.83 -6.33 -6.46
C PRO A 142 -8.84 -6.26 -7.62
N GLY A 143 -8.38 -6.58 -8.83
CA GLY A 143 -9.22 -6.50 -10.03
C GLY A 143 -8.72 -7.40 -11.15
N ARG A 144 -9.34 -7.30 -12.34
CA ARG A 144 -8.97 -8.08 -13.52
C ARG A 144 -7.49 -7.94 -13.87
N HIS A 145 -6.99 -6.71 -13.81
CA HIS A 145 -5.59 -6.37 -14.10
C HIS A 145 -4.58 -7.16 -13.26
N TRP A 146 -4.83 -7.24 -11.96
CA TRP A 146 -3.99 -8.05 -11.06
C TRP A 146 -4.16 -9.56 -11.29
N LYS A 147 -5.39 -10.03 -11.54
CA LYS A 147 -5.69 -11.47 -11.66
C LYS A 147 -5.25 -12.09 -12.99
N GLN A 148 -5.19 -11.31 -14.07
CA GLN A 148 -5.04 -11.85 -15.43
C GLN A 148 -3.94 -11.13 -16.20
N ASP A 149 -4.02 -9.80 -16.30
CA ASP A 149 -3.20 -9.04 -17.25
C ASP A 149 -1.73 -8.98 -16.81
N ILE A 150 -1.44 -8.61 -15.54
CA ILE A 150 -0.07 -8.61 -15.00
C ILE A 150 0.57 -10.00 -15.07
N PRO A 151 -0.11 -11.09 -14.64
CA PRO A 151 0.40 -12.45 -14.83
C PRO A 151 0.75 -12.80 -16.28
N SER A 152 -0.10 -12.41 -17.23
CA SER A 152 0.14 -12.65 -18.65
C SER A 152 1.37 -11.89 -19.15
N LEU A 153 1.44 -10.59 -18.86
CA LEU A 153 2.55 -9.72 -19.29
C LEU A 153 3.89 -10.12 -18.66
N ALA A 154 3.90 -10.45 -17.36
CA ALA A 154 5.11 -10.93 -16.68
C ALA A 154 5.56 -12.29 -17.21
N SER A 155 4.61 -13.19 -17.52
CA SER A 155 4.91 -14.48 -18.15
C SER A 155 5.55 -14.29 -19.52
N GLU A 156 5.02 -13.40 -20.36
CA GLU A 156 5.60 -13.08 -21.66
C GLU A 156 7.02 -12.52 -21.52
N ALA A 157 7.23 -11.56 -20.61
CA ALA A 157 8.55 -10.99 -20.34
C ALA A 157 9.56 -12.04 -19.88
N SER A 158 9.13 -13.01 -19.05
CA SER A 158 10.00 -14.05 -18.51
C SER A 158 10.55 -15.02 -19.56
N LYS A 159 9.90 -15.15 -20.73
CA LYS A 159 10.34 -16.06 -21.80
C LYS A 159 11.73 -15.74 -22.32
N GLU A 160 12.13 -14.47 -22.31
CA GLU A 160 13.46 -14.01 -22.72
C GLU A 160 14.52 -14.19 -21.62
N HIS A 161 14.08 -14.51 -20.39
CA HIS A 161 14.89 -14.55 -19.18
C HIS A 161 14.57 -15.77 -18.30
N SER A 162 14.45 -16.95 -18.92
CA SER A 162 13.93 -18.17 -18.29
C SER A 162 14.69 -18.69 -17.07
N SER A 163 15.92 -18.23 -16.84
CA SER A 163 16.72 -18.54 -15.66
C SER A 163 16.41 -17.68 -14.43
N VAL A 164 15.64 -16.60 -14.59
CA VAL A 164 15.32 -15.67 -13.50
C VAL A 164 13.88 -15.91 -13.04
N PRO A 165 13.67 -16.54 -11.87
CA PRO A 165 12.33 -16.75 -11.35
C PRO A 165 11.66 -15.41 -11.02
N TYR A 166 10.33 -15.38 -11.12
CA TYR A 166 9.56 -14.20 -10.74
C TYR A 166 8.32 -14.56 -9.90
N ILE A 167 7.86 -13.59 -9.11
CA ILE A 167 6.60 -13.64 -8.38
C ILE A 167 5.78 -12.38 -8.64
N ILE A 168 4.48 -12.47 -8.43
CA ILE A 168 3.57 -11.32 -8.46
C ILE A 168 2.95 -11.19 -7.07
N THR A 169 3.09 -10.02 -6.47
CA THR A 169 2.56 -9.78 -5.12
C THR A 169 1.06 -9.48 -5.17
N ALA A 170 0.44 -9.43 -3.99
CA ALA A 170 -0.84 -8.73 -3.86
C ALA A 170 -0.66 -7.24 -4.21
N PRO A 171 -1.70 -6.57 -4.73
CA PRO A 171 -1.73 -5.12 -4.80
C PRO A 171 -1.82 -4.52 -3.39
N LEU A 172 -1.72 -3.19 -3.25
CA LEU A 172 -1.84 -2.50 -1.95
C LEU A 172 -3.10 -2.93 -1.19
N GLY A 173 -4.25 -2.91 -1.87
CA GLY A 173 -5.51 -3.37 -1.29
C GLY A 173 -5.89 -2.65 0.02
N LEU A 174 -6.69 -3.33 0.83
CA LEU A 174 -7.07 -2.88 2.17
C LEU A 174 -5.98 -3.20 3.20
N HIS A 175 -4.86 -2.49 3.11
CA HIS A 175 -3.79 -2.57 4.09
C HIS A 175 -4.03 -1.60 5.25
N GLU A 176 -3.75 -1.98 6.51
CA GLU A 176 -4.02 -1.15 7.68
C GLU A 176 -3.32 0.22 7.61
N LEU A 177 -2.07 0.27 7.14
CA LEU A 177 -1.33 1.51 6.88
C LEU A 177 -2.03 2.48 5.91
N MET A 178 -2.98 2.01 5.09
CA MET A 178 -3.76 2.93 4.27
C MET A 178 -4.65 3.85 5.09
N VAL A 179 -5.14 3.38 6.25
CA VAL A 179 -5.90 4.21 7.19
C VAL A 179 -5.01 5.35 7.70
N ASP A 180 -3.74 5.07 8.01
CA ASP A 180 -2.80 6.06 8.52
C ASP A 180 -2.50 7.13 7.48
N ILE A 181 -2.20 6.73 6.23
CA ILE A 181 -1.94 7.65 5.12
C ILE A 181 -3.16 8.53 4.85
N MET A 182 -4.36 7.95 4.83
CA MET A 182 -5.60 8.71 4.63
C MET A 182 -5.85 9.71 5.76
N ASN A 183 -5.67 9.29 7.01
CA ASN A 183 -5.89 10.13 8.17
C ASN A 183 -4.86 11.27 8.24
N ASP A 184 -3.58 10.98 7.95
CA ASP A 184 -2.52 11.97 7.85
C ASP A 184 -2.86 13.05 6.82
N ARG A 185 -3.19 12.62 5.58
CA ARG A 185 -3.57 13.56 4.53
C ARG A 185 -4.81 14.37 4.90
N THR A 186 -5.83 13.74 5.48
CA THR A 186 -7.07 14.40 5.89
C THR A 186 -6.79 15.47 6.95
N LYS A 187 -6.02 15.15 7.98
CA LYS A 187 -5.63 16.10 9.03
C LYS A 187 -4.85 17.27 8.46
N TYR A 188 -3.91 17.02 7.56
CA TYR A 188 -3.16 18.09 6.90
C TYR A 188 -4.10 19.03 6.13
N CYS A 189 -4.98 18.49 5.29
CA CYS A 189 -5.92 19.28 4.50
C CYS A 189 -6.90 20.08 5.38
N LEU A 190 -7.35 19.53 6.51
CA LEU A 190 -8.19 20.26 7.47
C LEU A 190 -7.45 21.42 8.12
N ARG A 191 -6.18 21.23 8.49
CA ARG A 191 -5.34 22.31 9.03
C ARG A 191 -5.11 23.40 7.99
N HIS A 192 -4.94 23.04 6.72
CA HIS A 192 -4.82 24.01 5.64
C HIS A 192 -6.12 24.80 5.44
N ALA A 193 -7.27 24.12 5.37
CA ALA A 193 -8.59 24.76 5.26
C ALA A 193 -8.88 25.73 6.42
N ALA A 194 -8.31 25.48 7.60
CA ALA A 194 -8.40 26.35 8.77
C ALA A 194 -7.35 27.48 8.81
N GLY A 195 -6.48 27.60 7.79
CA GLY A 195 -5.42 28.62 7.72
C GLY A 195 -4.20 28.35 8.62
N GLY A 196 -4.03 27.11 9.10
CA GLY A 196 -2.96 26.75 10.04
C GLY A 196 -1.68 26.23 9.40
N VAL A 197 -1.69 25.91 8.11
CA VAL A 197 -0.53 25.45 7.31
C VAL A 197 -0.72 25.81 5.84
N ASP A 198 0.37 25.82 5.07
CA ASP A 198 0.34 25.96 3.61
C ASP A 198 -0.31 24.74 2.93
N GLU A 199 -0.66 24.90 1.64
CA GLU A 199 -1.26 23.83 0.85
C GLU A 199 -0.34 22.61 0.74
N CYS A 200 -0.92 21.41 0.76
CA CYS A 200 -0.13 20.20 0.52
C CYS A 200 0.27 20.12 -0.96
N THR A 201 1.37 19.43 -1.26
CA THR A 201 1.89 19.30 -2.64
C THR A 201 0.87 18.80 -3.65
N VAL A 202 -0.14 18.02 -3.23
CA VAL A 202 -1.21 17.51 -4.11
C VAL A 202 -2.35 18.52 -4.31
N CYS A 203 -2.65 19.35 -3.30
CA CYS A 203 -3.63 20.44 -3.45
C CYS A 203 -3.01 21.67 -4.14
N ALA A 204 -1.70 21.71 -4.32
CA ALA A 204 -0.98 22.89 -4.76
C ALA A 204 -1.51 23.49 -6.07
N GLY A 205 -1.91 24.76 -6.04
CA GLY A 205 -2.45 25.48 -7.20
C GLY A 205 -3.82 25.00 -7.70
N THR A 206 -4.46 24.05 -7.02
CA THR A 206 -5.79 23.52 -7.43
C THR A 206 -6.95 24.34 -6.89
N GLY A 207 -6.70 25.21 -5.92
CA GLY A 207 -7.73 25.94 -5.16
C GLY A 207 -8.63 25.01 -4.32
N LYS A 208 -8.26 23.75 -4.12
CA LYS A 208 -8.99 22.79 -3.27
C LYS A 208 -8.61 22.95 -1.80
N CYS A 209 -9.07 22.02 -0.96
CA CYS A 209 -8.76 22.01 0.46
C CYS A 209 -9.31 23.24 1.24
N HIS A 210 -10.56 23.65 0.97
CA HIS A 210 -11.30 24.69 1.70
C HIS A 210 -12.70 24.22 2.10
N PHE A 211 -13.37 24.95 2.99
CA PHE A 211 -14.76 24.67 3.38
C PHE A 211 -15.73 25.19 2.30
N TYR A 212 -16.59 24.29 1.80
CA TYR A 212 -17.70 24.64 0.91
C TYR A 212 -18.94 24.95 1.75
N SER A 213 -19.67 26.03 1.40
CA SER A 213 -20.93 26.45 2.03
C SER A 213 -22.05 26.58 1.02
#